data_AF-A0A1Q9NBE2-F1
#
_entry.id   AF-A0A1Q9NBE2-F1
#
_cell.length_a   1.000
_cell.length_b   1.000
_cell.length_c   1.000
_cell.angle_alpha   90.00
_cell.angle_beta   90.00
_cell.angle_gamma   90.00
#
_symmetry.space_group_name_H-M   'P 1'
#
loop_
_entity.id
_entity.type
_entity.pdbx_description
1 polymer ?
#
loop_
_entity_poly.entity_id
_entity_poly.type
_entity_poly.pdbx_seq_one_letter_code
_entity_poly.pdbx_strand_id
1 'polypeptide(L)' 'MSSDSKFEVGGKEMLEKIVKKSGNSGRVYLPPHWIGKRVKIIRID' A
#
# COMPACT_ATOMS: atom_id res chain seq x y z
N MET A 1 -6.78 37.74 14.57
CA MET A 1 -6.81 36.91 13.35
C MET A 1 -5.80 35.80 13.52
N SER A 2 -6.25 34.63 13.94
CA SER A 2 -5.41 33.44 14.09
C SER A 2 -5.11 32.89 12.71
N SER A 3 -3.84 32.89 12.32
CA SER A 3 -3.35 32.31 11.07
C SER A 3 -3.35 30.79 11.18
N ASP A 4 -4.45 30.14 10.78
CA ASP A 4 -4.49 28.69 10.62
C ASP A 4 -3.53 28.29 9.50
N SER A 5 -2.45 27.60 9.89
CA SER A 5 -1.48 27.05 8.94
C SER A 5 -1.91 25.64 8.57
N LYS A 6 -2.18 25.40 7.27
CA LYS A 6 -2.57 24.09 6.75
C LYS A 6 -1.34 23.44 6.10
N PHE A 7 -0.96 22.26 6.58
CA PHE A 7 0.15 21.49 6.03
C PHE A 7 -0.41 20.25 5.31
N GLU A 8 0.01 20.04 4.07
CA GLU A 8 -0.27 18.83 3.31
C GLU A 8 1.04 18.06 3.11
N VAL A 9 1.06 16.81 3.55
CA VAL A 9 2.23 15.93 3.40
C VAL A 9 1.95 14.93 2.29
N GLY A 10 2.71 15.02 1.21
CA GLY A 10 2.71 14.03 0.14
C GLY A 10 3.64 12.87 0.46
N GLY A 11 3.18 11.64 0.26
CA GLY A 11 3.99 10.43 0.44
C GLY A 11 3.42 9.26 -0.33
N LYS A 12 4.26 8.25 -0.62
CA LYS A 12 3.81 6.97 -1.15
C LYS A 12 3.71 5.99 0.01
N GLU A 13 2.55 5.38 0.17
CA GLU A 13 2.36 4.30 1.15
C GLU A 13 3.10 3.04 0.68
N MET A 14 3.84 2.41 1.59
CA MET A 14 4.50 1.12 1.37
C MET A 14 3.99 0.12 2.40
N LEU A 15 3.59 -1.06 1.94
CA LEU A 15 3.14 -2.16 2.78
C LEU A 15 4.05 -3.36 2.57
N GLU A 16 4.66 -3.85 3.65
CA GLU A 16 5.39 -5.12 3.64
C GLU A 16 4.47 -6.25 4.09
N LYS A 17 4.42 -7.32 3.30
CA LYS A 17 3.55 -8.47 3.55
C LYS A 17 4.24 -9.75 3.13
N ILE A 18 4.10 -10.78 3.95
CA ILE A 18 4.57 -12.13 3.64
C ILE A 18 3.60 -12.79 2.65
N VAL A 19 4.14 -13.33 1.56
CA VAL A 19 3.39 -14.11 0.58
C VAL A 19 2.83 -15.36 1.26
N LYS A 20 1.52 -15.60 1.10
CA LYS A 20 0.84 -16.81 1.60
C LYS A 20 0.57 -17.79 0.45
N LYS A 21 0.58 -19.10 0.74
CA LYS A 21 0.25 -20.14 -0.24
C LYS A 21 -1.20 -20.00 -0.74
N SER A 22 -1.38 -20.19 -2.03
CA SER A 22 -2.69 -20.24 -2.71
C SER A 22 -2.62 -21.21 -3.89
N GLY A 23 -2.98 -22.47 -3.68
CA GLY A 23 -2.84 -23.52 -4.70
C GLY A 23 -1.39 -23.68 -5.15
N ASN A 24 -1.14 -23.47 -6.45
CA ASN A 24 0.17 -23.50 -7.10
C ASN A 24 0.86 -22.11 -7.16
N SER A 25 0.32 -21.10 -6.47
CA SER A 25 0.83 -19.73 -6.48
C SER A 25 0.89 -19.11 -5.08
N GLY A 26 1.42 -17.89 -4.99
CA GLY A 26 1.40 -17.05 -3.80
C GLY A 26 0.35 -15.94 -3.90
N ARG A 27 -0.23 -15.55 -2.77
CA ARG A 27 -1.14 -14.41 -2.66
C ARG A 27 -0.69 -13.42 -1.58
N VAL A 28 -0.96 -12.14 -1.83
CA VAL A 28 -0.78 -11.04 -0.88
C VAL A 28 -2.11 -10.31 -0.77
N TYR A 29 -2.63 -10.17 0.45
CA TYR A 29 -3.88 -9.43 0.70
C TYR A 29 -3.59 -7.95 0.92
N LEU A 30 -4.12 -7.09 0.04
CA LEU A 30 -3.99 -5.64 0.10
C LEU A 30 -5.25 -5.00 0.72
N PRO A 31 -5.17 -3.77 1.23
CA PRO A 31 -6.33 -3.06 1.76
C PRO A 31 -7.47 -2.97 0.72
N PRO A 32 -8.75 -3.09 1.13
CA PRO A 32 -9.89 -3.05 0.19
C PRO A 32 -9.97 -1.75 -0.64
N HIS A 33 -9.54 -0.62 -0.07
CA HIS A 33 -9.55 0.67 -0.77
C HIS A 33 -8.52 0.74 -1.94
N TRP A 34 -7.67 -0.28 -2.11
CA TRP A 34 -6.76 -0.43 -3.25
C TRP A 34 -7.39 -1.16 -4.44
N ILE A 35 -8.62 -1.66 -4.32
CA ILE A 35 -9.32 -2.30 -5.45
C ILE A 35 -9.40 -1.31 -6.63
N GLY A 36 -9.01 -1.78 -7.81
CA GLY A 36 -8.94 -0.96 -9.03
C GLY A 36 -7.75 0.01 -9.12
N LYS A 37 -6.86 0.04 -8.12
CA LYS A 37 -5.63 0.86 -8.16
C LYS A 37 -4.48 0.08 -8.80
N ARG A 38 -3.55 0.83 -9.41
CA ARG A 38 -2.31 0.26 -9.97
C ARG A 38 -1.30 0.03 -8.84
N VAL A 39 -0.95 -1.23 -8.61
CA VAL A 39 0.01 -1.64 -7.56
C VAL A 39 1.28 -2.19 -8.21
N LYS A 40 2.43 -1.94 -7.59
CA LYS A 40 3.71 -2.59 -7.91
C LYS A 40 4.08 -3.50 -6.75
N ILE A 41 4.46 -4.73 -7.04
CA ILE A 41 5.01 -5.68 -6.05
C ILE A 41 6.50 -5.80 -6.34
N ILE A 42 7.32 -5.65 -5.31
CA ILE A 42 8.78 -5.78 -5.38
C ILE A 42 9.16 -6.93 -4.44
N ARG A 43 9.87 -7.92 -4.97
CA ARG A 43 10.47 -8.99 -4.17
C ARG A 43 11.70 -8.40 -3.45
N ILE A 44 11.79 -8.59 -2.13
CA ILE A 44 12.82 -7.98 -1.27
C ILE A 44 13.77 -8.99 -0.62
N ASP A 45 13.54 -10.28 -0.89
CA ASP A 45 14.38 -11.41 -0.50
C ASP A 45 15.28 -11.89 -1.66
#